data_AF-A0A7C6TII4-F1
#
_entry.id   AF-A0A7C6TII4-F1
#
_cell.length_a   1.000
_cell.length_b   1.000
_cell.length_c   1.000
_cell.angle_alpha   90.00
_cell.angle_beta   90.00
_cell.angle_gamma   90.00
#
_symmetry.space_group_name_H-M   'P 1'
#
loop_
_entity.id
_entity.type
_entity.pdbx_description
1 polymer ?
#
loop_
_entity_poly.entity_id
_entity_poly.type
_entity_poly.pdbx_seq_one_letter_code
_entity_poly.pdbx_strand_id
1 'polypeptide(L)'
;CVGRLRYLGLVLYDADKVTEAASVPDEKDLFAAQKDLILDPHDPDVMDAAERAGIPHDWIMAAQRSPVYKLIKEYDLALPLHPEYRTMPMVWYIPPLSPVVDVVKDTGYDAENAVNLFAAIDELRIPIEYLANLFTAGDTDVVADVLRRMAAMRAFMRDINMGVEPDVRIPHAVGMTPESMEEMYRLLAIAKYDERYVIPAGHSEQAHSLEGIGTDCPLNAEGGPGMNEMPDIASGPGFAGTSGVSDPLAERSADEPDRSHLRGRLNLLNWNGKGKPTGLFPTADGPAGA
;
A
#
# COMPACT_ATOMS: atom_id res chain seq x y z
N CYS A 1 -3.79 -2.23 -5.23
CA CYS A 1 -4.45 -2.85 -4.05
C CYS A 1 -5.96 -2.84 -4.29
N VAL A 2 -6.57 -3.99 -4.60
CA VAL A 2 -8.01 -4.08 -4.95
C VAL A 2 -8.91 -3.68 -3.79
N GLY A 3 -8.56 -4.10 -2.57
CA GLY A 3 -9.32 -3.78 -1.36
C GLY A 3 -9.24 -2.33 -0.89
N ARG A 4 -8.53 -1.44 -1.59
CA ARG A 4 -8.41 -0.01 -1.24
C ARG A 4 -7.82 0.25 0.17
N LEU A 5 -7.04 -0.69 0.69
CA LEU A 5 -6.50 -0.68 2.07
C LEU A 5 -5.16 0.04 2.22
N ARG A 6 -4.51 0.44 1.11
CA ARG A 6 -3.18 1.07 1.15
C ARG A 6 -3.30 2.58 1.00
N TYR A 7 -2.65 3.29 1.92
CA TYR A 7 -2.49 4.74 1.96
C TYR A 7 -1.00 5.06 1.82
N LEU A 8 -0.66 6.05 0.99
CA LEU A 8 0.69 6.57 0.85
C LEU A 8 0.64 8.08 1.04
N GLY A 9 1.50 8.58 1.91
CA GLY A 9 1.63 9.99 2.24
C GLY A 9 2.99 10.24 2.87
N LEU A 10 3.46 11.48 2.79
CA LEU A 10 4.72 11.87 3.43
C LEU A 10 4.55 12.01 4.94
N VAL A 11 5.62 11.77 5.68
CA VAL A 11 5.74 12.13 7.09
C VAL A 11 7.10 12.80 7.27
N LEU A 12 7.14 13.88 8.02
CA LEU A 12 8.39 14.53 8.41
C LEU A 12 8.88 13.86 9.70
N TYR A 13 10.17 13.56 9.79
CA TYR A 13 10.74 12.97 10.99
C TYR A 13 12.10 13.57 11.34
N ASP A 14 12.43 13.56 12.63
CA ASP A 14 13.71 14.02 13.15
C ASP A 14 14.75 12.88 13.07
N ALA A 15 15.67 12.97 12.11
CA ALA A 15 16.69 11.95 11.87
C ALA A 15 17.70 11.83 13.02
N ASP A 16 17.99 12.93 13.72
CA ASP A 16 18.99 12.94 14.80
C ASP A 16 18.51 12.17 16.04
N LYS A 17 17.19 12.11 16.24
CA LYS A 17 16.56 11.39 17.36
C LYS A 17 16.31 9.91 17.10
N VAL A 18 16.52 9.41 15.88
CA VAL A 18 16.24 8.00 15.52
C VAL A 18 17.00 7.02 16.41
N THR A 19 18.28 7.30 16.68
CA THR A 19 19.11 6.42 17.51
C THR A 19 18.62 6.38 18.96
N GLU A 20 18.21 7.53 19.49
CA GLU A 20 17.64 7.64 20.83
C GLU A 20 16.34 6.84 20.94
N ALA A 21 15.41 7.04 20.00
CA ALA A 21 14.14 6.33 19.95
C ALA A 21 14.32 4.81 19.78
N ALA A 22 15.23 4.37 18.93
CA ALA A 22 15.51 2.94 18.73
C ALA A 22 16.22 2.28 19.93
N SER A 23 16.85 3.08 20.79
CA SER A 23 17.61 2.60 21.96
C SER A 23 16.81 2.61 23.27
N VAL A 24 15.51 2.94 23.24
CA VAL A 24 14.66 2.96 24.43
C VAL A 24 14.68 1.58 25.14
N PRO A 25 14.96 1.50 26.45
CA PRO A 25 15.16 0.22 27.13
C PRO A 25 13.95 -0.70 27.08
N ASP A 26 12.75 -0.18 27.36
CA ASP A 26 11.50 -0.93 27.29
C ASP A 26 11.01 -1.03 25.84
N GLU A 27 10.68 -2.24 25.41
CA GLU A 27 10.19 -2.50 24.05
C GLU A 27 8.78 -1.94 23.85
N LYS A 28 7.97 -1.83 24.90
CA LYS A 28 6.62 -1.27 24.83
C LYS A 28 6.62 0.23 24.57
N ASP A 29 7.67 0.92 25.00
CA ASP A 29 7.84 2.35 24.80
C ASP A 29 8.33 2.69 23.37
N LEU A 30 8.79 1.71 22.58
CA LEU A 30 9.30 1.93 21.22
C LEU A 30 8.23 2.48 20.27
N PHE A 31 6.97 2.06 20.44
CA PHE A 31 5.86 2.59 19.66
C PHE A 31 5.69 4.09 19.87
N ALA A 32 5.64 4.52 21.14
CA ALA A 32 5.49 5.93 21.50
C ALA A 32 6.72 6.73 21.03
N ALA A 33 7.92 6.21 21.26
CA ALA A 33 9.16 6.84 20.82
C ALA A 33 9.22 7.02 19.30
N GLN A 34 8.79 6.02 18.51
CA GLN A 34 8.72 6.15 17.07
C GLN A 34 7.66 7.17 16.63
N LYS A 35 6.50 7.19 17.29
CA LYS A 35 5.45 8.18 17.04
C LYS A 35 5.93 9.61 17.32
N ASP A 36 6.79 9.79 18.31
CA ASP A 36 7.38 11.09 18.66
C ASP A 36 8.44 11.57 17.67
N LEU A 37 9.08 10.66 16.92
CA LEU A 37 9.94 11.05 15.80
C LEU A 37 9.16 11.73 14.68
N ILE A 38 7.89 11.40 14.50
CA ILE A 38 7.03 11.96 13.46
C ILE A 38 6.59 13.37 13.86
N LEU A 39 7.06 14.35 13.11
CA LEU A 39 6.88 15.78 13.32
C LEU A 39 5.55 16.27 12.73
N ASP A 40 4.97 17.30 13.33
CA ASP A 40 3.75 17.93 12.83
C ASP A 40 4.05 18.81 11.60
N PRO A 41 3.52 18.48 10.40
CA PRO A 41 3.76 19.25 9.20
C PRO A 41 3.04 20.61 9.18
N HIS A 42 2.18 20.91 10.17
CA HIS A 42 1.51 22.20 10.34
C HIS A 42 2.20 23.11 11.36
N ASP A 43 3.19 22.62 12.09
CA ASP A 43 3.97 23.43 13.03
C ASP A 43 4.91 24.38 12.27
N PRO A 44 4.80 25.72 12.46
CA PRO A 44 5.67 26.68 11.82
C PRO A 44 7.17 26.40 12.04
N ASP A 45 7.57 25.92 13.22
CA ASP A 45 8.97 25.65 13.52
C ASP A 45 9.49 24.43 12.72
N VAL A 46 8.62 23.42 12.51
CA VAL A 46 8.92 22.24 11.67
C VAL A 46 8.98 22.64 10.20
N MET A 47 8.08 23.50 9.73
CA MET A 47 8.08 24.02 8.36
C MET A 47 9.37 24.80 8.08
N ASP A 48 9.75 25.73 8.97
CA ASP A 48 10.99 26.51 8.85
C ASP A 48 12.23 25.62 8.92
N ALA A 49 12.21 24.57 9.75
CA ALA A 49 13.29 23.58 9.80
C ALA A 49 13.37 22.75 8.51
N ALA A 50 12.23 22.32 7.96
CA ALA A 50 12.16 21.55 6.72
C ALA A 50 12.68 22.36 5.52
N GLU A 51 12.29 23.64 5.41
CA GLU A 51 12.79 24.53 4.37
C GLU A 51 14.31 24.76 4.50
N ARG A 52 14.82 24.98 5.72
CA ARG A 52 16.27 25.08 5.98
C ARG A 52 17.04 23.80 5.68
N ALA A 53 16.40 22.65 5.84
CA ALA A 53 16.96 21.34 5.48
C ALA A 53 16.90 21.07 3.96
N GLY A 54 16.36 22.00 3.17
CA GLY A 54 16.27 21.89 1.71
C GLY A 54 15.12 21.02 1.21
N ILE A 55 14.13 20.72 2.06
CA ILE A 55 12.94 19.97 1.64
C ILE A 55 12.09 20.86 0.72
N PRO A 56 11.72 20.39 -0.48
CA PRO A 56 10.89 21.15 -1.40
C PRO A 56 9.55 21.56 -0.80
N HIS A 57 9.09 22.77 -1.11
CA HIS A 57 7.88 23.32 -0.51
C HIS A 57 6.62 22.48 -0.82
N ASP A 58 6.50 21.92 -2.02
CA ASP A 58 5.40 21.02 -2.39
C ASP A 58 5.44 19.70 -1.61
N TRP A 59 6.60 19.22 -1.16
CA TRP A 59 6.71 18.08 -0.24
C TRP A 59 6.19 18.43 1.15
N ILE A 60 6.48 19.63 1.66
CA ILE A 60 5.92 20.12 2.92
C ILE A 60 4.39 20.21 2.82
N MET A 61 3.87 20.79 1.72
CA MET A 61 2.43 20.85 1.47
C MET A 61 1.79 19.46 1.30
N ALA A 62 2.50 18.49 0.72
CA ALA A 62 2.05 17.11 0.63
C ALA A 62 2.04 16.40 1.98
N ALA A 63 3.01 16.70 2.87
CA ALA A 63 3.05 16.18 4.23
C ALA A 63 1.86 16.70 5.06
N GLN A 64 1.48 17.98 4.91
CA GLN A 64 0.28 18.55 5.54
C GLN A 64 -1.02 17.84 5.15
N ARG A 65 -1.08 17.32 3.91
CA ARG A 65 -2.23 16.58 3.38
C ARG A 65 -2.09 15.06 3.55
N SER A 66 -1.09 14.59 4.28
CA SER A 66 -0.73 13.18 4.32
C SER A 66 -1.78 12.33 5.04
N PRO A 67 -2.39 11.33 4.36
CA PRO A 67 -3.29 10.41 5.03
C PRO A 67 -2.55 9.55 6.06
N VAL A 68 -1.24 9.31 5.87
CA VAL A 68 -0.43 8.51 6.79
C VAL A 68 -0.20 9.27 8.09
N TYR A 69 0.10 10.57 8.03
CA TYR A 69 0.21 11.42 9.22
C TYR A 69 -1.10 11.42 10.01
N LYS A 70 -2.24 11.62 9.34
CA LYS A 70 -3.56 11.58 9.98
C LYS A 70 -3.82 10.25 10.71
N LEU A 71 -3.57 9.12 10.05
CA LEU A 71 -3.79 7.80 10.63
C LEU A 71 -2.87 7.49 11.82
N ILE A 72 -1.66 8.07 11.87
CA ILE A 72 -0.69 7.84 12.95
C ILE A 72 -0.86 8.82 14.12
N LYS A 73 -0.98 10.13 13.85
CA LYS A 73 -0.91 11.20 14.86
C LYS A 73 -2.26 11.82 15.20
N GLU A 74 -3.17 11.95 14.23
CA GLU A 74 -4.48 12.59 14.47
C GLU A 74 -5.52 11.58 14.97
N TYR A 75 -5.56 10.39 14.38
CA TYR A 75 -6.59 9.38 14.67
C TYR A 75 -6.11 8.23 15.56
N ASP A 76 -4.80 8.11 15.78
CA ASP A 76 -4.20 7.04 16.59
C ASP A 76 -4.75 5.65 16.22
N LEU A 77 -4.72 5.33 14.92
CA LEU A 77 -5.24 4.06 14.38
C LEU A 77 -4.15 3.16 13.78
N ALA A 78 -3.11 3.76 13.23
CA ALA A 78 -2.02 3.02 12.61
C ALA A 78 -0.98 2.64 13.68
N LEU A 79 -0.50 1.41 13.62
CA LEU A 79 0.53 0.87 14.50
C LEU A 79 1.71 0.33 13.67
N PRO A 80 2.97 0.44 14.14
CA PRO A 80 4.13 -0.13 13.47
C PRO A 80 4.09 -1.66 13.54
N LEU A 81 4.78 -2.33 12.61
CA LEU A 81 4.93 -3.78 12.63
C LEU A 81 6.22 -4.17 13.37
N HIS A 82 6.10 -5.01 14.40
CA HIS A 82 7.22 -5.49 15.22
C HIS A 82 8.18 -4.36 15.67
N PRO A 83 7.70 -3.37 16.45
CA PRO A 83 8.54 -2.28 16.94
C PRO A 83 9.75 -2.78 17.75
N GLU A 84 9.66 -3.94 18.40
CA GLU A 84 10.73 -4.59 19.17
C GLU A 84 12.00 -4.90 18.36
N TYR A 85 11.91 -4.93 17.03
CA TYR A 85 13.09 -5.07 16.17
C TYR A 85 13.95 -3.81 16.09
N ARG A 86 13.48 -2.67 16.64
CA ARG A 86 14.23 -1.41 16.77
C ARG A 86 14.73 -0.86 15.42
N THR A 87 13.99 -1.16 14.35
CA THR A 87 14.30 -0.69 12.98
C THR A 87 13.55 0.60 12.61
N MET A 88 12.67 1.10 13.48
CA MET A 88 11.77 2.24 13.23
C MET A 88 11.01 2.07 11.90
N PRO A 89 10.17 1.03 11.76
CA PRO A 89 9.55 0.67 10.49
C PRO A 89 8.59 1.76 10.00
N MET A 90 8.73 2.19 8.74
CA MET A 90 7.87 3.23 8.14
C MET A 90 6.63 2.69 7.42
N VAL A 91 6.35 1.39 7.54
CA VAL A 91 5.11 0.77 7.05
C VAL A 91 4.27 0.38 8.26
N TRP A 92 3.10 1.00 8.37
CA TRP A 92 2.20 0.89 9.52
C TRP A 92 0.89 0.21 9.12
N TYR A 93 0.22 -0.39 10.09
CA TYR A 93 -0.95 -1.22 9.91
C TYR A 93 -2.07 -0.78 10.84
N ILE A 94 -3.31 -0.85 10.34
CA ILE A 94 -4.50 -0.71 11.17
C ILE A 94 -4.95 -2.14 11.51
N PRO A 95 -5.06 -2.51 12.80
CA PRO A 95 -5.48 -3.85 13.20
C PRO A 95 -6.90 -4.14 12.69
N PRO A 96 -7.22 -5.37 12.30
CA PRO A 96 -8.54 -5.69 11.77
C PRO A 96 -9.57 -5.76 12.90
N LEU A 97 -10.72 -5.11 12.68
CA LEU A 97 -11.92 -5.41 13.46
C LEU A 97 -12.43 -6.79 13.01
N SER A 98 -11.99 -7.85 13.71
CA SER A 98 -12.50 -9.22 13.55
C SER A 98 -14.04 -9.23 13.63
N PRO A 99 -14.79 -10.24 13.12
CA PRO A 99 -16.26 -10.20 13.08
C PRO A 99 -16.91 -10.08 14.47
N VAL A 100 -17.01 -8.84 14.96
CA VAL A 100 -17.60 -8.49 16.27
C VAL A 100 -19.10 -8.78 16.26
N VAL A 101 -19.71 -8.55 15.09
CA VAL A 101 -21.15 -8.73 14.88
C VAL A 101 -21.55 -10.18 15.02
N ASP A 102 -20.72 -11.12 14.56
CA ASP A 102 -21.05 -12.55 14.61
C ASP A 102 -21.11 -13.06 16.06
N VAL A 103 -20.31 -12.48 16.98
CA VAL A 103 -20.32 -12.83 18.41
C VAL A 103 -21.59 -12.31 19.09
N VAL A 104 -22.02 -11.09 18.75
CA VAL A 104 -23.17 -10.45 19.41
C VAL A 104 -24.51 -10.85 18.78
N LYS A 105 -24.53 -11.29 17.50
CA LYS A 105 -25.76 -11.63 16.77
C LYS A 105 -26.58 -12.73 17.42
N ASP A 106 -25.95 -13.69 18.09
CA ASP A 106 -26.63 -14.83 18.74
C ASP A 106 -27.15 -14.48 20.14
N THR A 107 -26.82 -13.30 20.68
CA THR A 107 -27.22 -12.86 22.02
C THR A 107 -28.56 -12.11 22.06
N GLY A 108 -29.12 -11.77 20.88
CA GLY A 108 -30.37 -11.00 20.77
C GLY A 108 -30.21 -9.49 21.02
N TYR A 109 -29.00 -9.02 21.28
CA TYR A 109 -28.67 -7.60 21.40
C TYR A 109 -28.30 -6.99 20.05
N ASP A 110 -28.49 -5.67 19.90
CA ASP A 110 -28.09 -4.95 18.69
C ASP A 110 -26.55 -4.96 18.57
N ALA A 111 -26.05 -5.83 17.70
CA ALA A 111 -24.64 -6.06 17.45
C ALA A 111 -23.88 -4.85 16.88
N GLU A 112 -24.59 -3.81 16.50
CA GLU A 112 -24.04 -2.58 15.93
C GLU A 112 -24.22 -1.38 16.88
N ASN A 113 -24.70 -1.61 18.11
CA ASN A 113 -24.77 -0.59 19.16
C ASN A 113 -23.38 -0.39 19.80
N ALA A 114 -22.99 0.87 20.06
CA ALA A 114 -21.69 1.20 20.63
C ALA A 114 -21.36 0.44 21.93
N VAL A 115 -22.33 0.31 22.85
CA VAL A 115 -22.11 -0.38 24.14
C VAL A 115 -21.79 -1.86 23.91
N ASN A 116 -22.52 -2.50 22.99
CA ASN A 116 -22.32 -3.92 22.68
C ASN A 116 -21.04 -4.15 21.89
N LEU A 117 -20.72 -3.27 20.94
CA LEU A 117 -19.47 -3.31 20.19
C LEU A 117 -18.25 -3.14 21.09
N PHE A 118 -18.30 -2.22 22.06
CA PHE A 118 -17.21 -2.03 23.01
C PHE A 118 -17.04 -3.23 23.94
N ALA A 119 -18.13 -3.81 24.44
CA ALA A 119 -18.07 -5.01 25.26
C ALA A 119 -17.51 -6.22 24.49
N ALA A 120 -17.78 -6.31 23.19
CA ALA A 120 -17.34 -7.42 22.36
C ALA A 120 -15.89 -7.30 21.85
N ILE A 121 -15.16 -6.21 22.15
CA ILE A 121 -13.73 -6.09 21.82
C ILE A 121 -12.91 -7.13 22.58
N ASP A 122 -13.30 -7.42 23.82
CA ASP A 122 -12.62 -8.43 24.66
C ASP A 122 -12.96 -9.87 24.22
N GLU A 123 -14.03 -10.06 23.45
CA GLU A 123 -14.51 -11.36 22.95
C GLU A 123 -14.23 -11.58 21.46
N LEU A 124 -13.34 -10.78 20.86
CA LEU A 124 -12.99 -10.93 19.46
C LEU A 124 -12.40 -12.32 19.17
N ARG A 125 -12.80 -12.89 18.03
CA ARG A 125 -12.26 -14.18 17.55
C ARG A 125 -10.73 -14.17 17.41
N ILE A 126 -10.14 -13.03 17.06
CA ILE A 126 -8.69 -12.85 17.07
C ILE A 126 -8.32 -12.32 18.45
N PRO A 127 -7.52 -13.06 19.25
CA PRO A 127 -7.11 -12.60 20.57
C PRO A 127 -6.36 -11.28 20.48
N ILE A 128 -6.64 -10.35 21.41
CA ILE A 128 -5.99 -9.05 21.42
C ILE A 128 -4.48 -9.17 21.70
N GLU A 129 -4.08 -10.16 22.48
CA GLU A 129 -2.68 -10.46 22.80
C GLU A 129 -1.90 -10.83 21.53
N TYR A 130 -2.54 -11.50 20.57
CA TYR A 130 -1.92 -11.81 19.29
C TYR A 130 -1.61 -10.54 18.49
N LEU A 131 -2.55 -9.59 18.46
CA LEU A 131 -2.36 -8.31 17.77
C LEU A 131 -1.32 -7.45 18.50
N ALA A 132 -1.33 -7.45 19.83
CA ALA A 132 -0.37 -6.71 20.65
C ALA A 132 1.07 -7.20 20.41
N ASN A 133 1.28 -8.51 20.35
CA ASN A 133 2.58 -9.09 20.03
C ASN A 133 3.08 -8.72 18.62
N LEU A 134 2.17 -8.37 17.70
CA LEU A 134 2.53 -8.01 16.33
C LEU A 134 2.82 -6.52 16.17
N PHE A 135 2.11 -5.66 16.91
CA PHE A 135 2.06 -4.21 16.62
C PHE A 135 2.62 -3.32 17.73
N THR A 136 2.69 -3.80 18.96
CA THR A 136 2.93 -2.95 20.15
C THR A 136 3.84 -3.63 21.17
N ALA A 137 4.69 -4.57 20.73
CA ALA A 137 5.57 -5.36 21.60
C ALA A 137 4.83 -6.00 22.80
N GLY A 138 3.57 -6.41 22.59
CA GLY A 138 2.74 -7.06 23.62
C GLY A 138 1.96 -6.10 24.51
N ASP A 139 1.84 -4.81 24.17
CA ASP A 139 0.93 -3.89 24.84
C ASP A 139 -0.51 -3.99 24.28
N THR A 140 -1.40 -4.60 25.06
CA THR A 140 -2.80 -4.81 24.68
C THR A 140 -3.64 -3.54 24.76
N ASP A 141 -3.29 -2.59 25.61
CA ASP A 141 -4.12 -1.40 25.86
C ASP A 141 -4.13 -0.49 24.63
N VAL A 142 -2.96 -0.31 24.02
CA VAL A 142 -2.80 0.44 22.76
C VAL A 142 -3.66 -0.16 21.64
N VAL A 143 -3.65 -1.50 21.49
CA VAL A 143 -4.48 -2.17 20.48
C VAL A 143 -5.95 -2.04 20.81
N ALA A 144 -6.33 -2.18 22.08
CA ALA A 144 -7.72 -2.06 22.52
C ALA A 144 -8.29 -0.68 22.19
N ASP A 145 -7.51 0.38 22.40
CA ASP A 145 -7.91 1.76 22.10
C ASP A 145 -8.12 1.98 20.60
N VAL A 146 -7.25 1.44 19.75
CA VAL A 146 -7.42 1.48 18.29
C VAL A 146 -8.71 0.77 17.88
N LEU A 147 -8.97 -0.42 18.41
CA LEU A 147 -10.19 -1.18 18.14
C LEU A 147 -11.44 -0.44 18.63
N ARG A 148 -11.39 0.20 19.80
CA ARG A 148 -12.48 1.04 20.35
C ARG A 148 -12.78 2.22 19.43
N ARG A 149 -11.76 2.93 18.91
CA ARG A 149 -11.96 4.03 17.96
C ARG A 149 -12.66 3.58 16.67
N MET A 150 -12.25 2.44 16.11
CA MET A 150 -12.91 1.88 14.92
C MET A 150 -14.35 1.43 15.19
N ALA A 151 -14.60 0.81 16.35
CA ALA A 151 -15.95 0.44 16.78
C ALA A 151 -16.85 1.68 16.99
N ALA A 152 -16.31 2.73 17.59
CA ALA A 152 -16.99 4.01 17.80
C ALA A 152 -17.38 4.65 16.47
N MET A 153 -16.45 4.69 15.50
CA MET A 153 -16.72 5.19 14.14
C MET A 153 -17.86 4.42 13.48
N ARG A 154 -17.82 3.09 13.56
CA ARG A 154 -18.84 2.23 12.97
C ARG A 154 -20.23 2.50 13.55
N ALA A 155 -20.33 2.56 14.87
CA ALA A 155 -21.59 2.85 15.56
C ALA A 155 -22.12 4.26 15.24
N PHE A 156 -21.25 5.27 15.33
CA PHE A 156 -21.62 6.67 15.06
C PHE A 156 -22.09 6.88 13.63
N MET A 157 -21.36 6.35 12.64
CA MET A 157 -21.73 6.48 11.23
C MET A 157 -22.96 5.66 10.87
N ARG A 158 -23.27 4.59 11.62
CA ARG A 158 -24.51 3.83 11.45
C ARG A 158 -25.73 4.70 11.77
N ASP A 159 -25.71 5.42 12.89
CA ASP A 159 -26.84 6.29 13.28
C ASP A 159 -27.12 7.32 12.17
N ILE A 160 -26.07 7.97 11.68
CA ILE A 160 -26.14 8.92 10.54
C ILE A 160 -26.74 8.25 9.30
N ASN A 161 -26.23 7.07 8.92
CA ASN A 161 -26.69 6.34 7.73
C ASN A 161 -28.13 5.83 7.86
N MET A 162 -28.62 5.60 9.08
CA MET A 162 -30.01 5.20 9.36
C MET A 162 -30.96 6.39 9.52
N GLY A 163 -30.46 7.63 9.43
CA GLY A 163 -31.25 8.84 9.65
C GLY A 163 -31.70 9.00 11.11
N VAL A 164 -30.99 8.34 12.04
CA VAL A 164 -31.16 8.50 13.48
C VAL A 164 -30.28 9.65 13.93
N GLU A 165 -30.75 10.42 14.92
CA GLU A 165 -29.92 11.49 15.51
C GLU A 165 -28.66 10.86 16.12
N PRO A 166 -27.46 11.24 15.65
CA PRO A 166 -26.23 10.57 16.06
C PRO A 166 -25.85 10.93 17.50
N ASP A 167 -25.45 9.94 18.27
CA ASP A 167 -25.04 10.15 19.66
C ASP A 167 -23.60 10.67 19.74
N VAL A 168 -23.46 11.98 19.96
CA VAL A 168 -22.17 12.66 20.12
C VAL A 168 -21.32 12.13 21.29
N ARG A 169 -21.92 11.40 22.24
CA ARG A 169 -21.18 10.77 23.34
C ARG A 169 -20.26 9.65 22.83
N ILE A 170 -20.57 9.03 21.68
CA ILE A 170 -19.77 7.93 21.12
C ILE A 170 -18.37 8.41 20.70
N PRO A 171 -18.20 9.45 19.85
CA PRO A 171 -16.88 10.03 19.57
C PRO A 171 -16.13 10.49 20.82
N HIS A 172 -16.82 11.17 21.74
CA HIS A 172 -16.18 11.69 22.95
C HIS A 172 -15.67 10.59 23.89
N ALA A 173 -16.33 9.42 23.93
CA ALA A 173 -15.88 8.28 24.72
C ALA A 173 -14.50 7.74 24.30
N VAL A 174 -14.09 7.98 23.05
CA VAL A 174 -12.78 7.57 22.51
C VAL A 174 -11.84 8.76 22.26
N GLY A 175 -12.17 9.93 22.82
CA GLY A 175 -11.35 11.14 22.73
C GLY A 175 -11.41 11.85 21.37
N MET A 176 -12.43 11.59 20.55
CA MET A 176 -12.59 12.21 19.23
C MET A 176 -13.78 13.17 19.21
N THR A 177 -13.82 14.06 18.21
CA THR A 177 -15.00 14.89 17.93
C THR A 177 -15.88 14.23 16.86
N PRO A 178 -17.19 14.58 16.78
CA PRO A 178 -18.05 14.13 15.69
C PRO A 178 -17.47 14.41 14.30
N GLU A 179 -16.90 15.59 14.09
CA GLU A 179 -16.31 16.00 12.81
C GLU A 179 -15.08 15.15 12.47
N SER A 180 -14.20 14.92 13.44
CA SER A 180 -13.03 14.04 13.29
C SER A 180 -13.45 12.60 12.93
N MET A 181 -14.56 12.12 13.50
CA MET A 181 -15.11 10.80 13.20
C MET A 181 -15.63 10.70 11.75
N GLU A 182 -16.31 11.73 11.25
CA GLU A 182 -16.78 11.81 9.86
C GLU A 182 -15.62 11.91 8.86
N GLU A 183 -14.58 12.69 9.19
CA GLU A 183 -13.36 12.79 8.37
C GLU A 183 -12.60 11.46 8.32
N MET A 184 -12.50 10.77 9.46
CA MET A 184 -11.92 9.44 9.56
C MET A 184 -12.72 8.42 8.72
N TYR A 185 -14.05 8.45 8.78
CA TYR A 185 -14.92 7.63 7.94
C TYR A 185 -14.73 7.94 6.45
N ARG A 186 -14.62 9.22 6.07
CA ARG A 186 -14.34 9.62 4.70
C ARG A 186 -13.03 9.00 4.22
N LEU A 187 -11.97 9.08 5.03
CA LEU A 187 -10.66 8.55 4.67
C LEU A 187 -10.67 7.02 4.56
N LEU A 188 -11.28 6.32 5.52
CA LEU A 188 -11.23 4.85 5.61
C LEU A 188 -12.28 4.13 4.74
N ALA A 189 -13.52 4.63 4.70
CA ALA A 189 -14.65 3.96 4.06
C ALA A 189 -14.89 4.46 2.62
N ILE A 190 -14.94 5.79 2.42
CA ILE A 190 -15.11 6.36 1.08
C ILE A 190 -13.79 6.21 0.30
N ALA A 191 -12.67 6.53 0.96
CA ALA A 191 -11.31 6.18 0.55
C ALA A 191 -10.94 6.62 -0.88
N LYS A 192 -11.24 7.89 -1.22
CA LYS A 192 -11.00 8.45 -2.56
C LYS A 192 -9.52 8.35 -2.94
N TYR A 193 -9.24 8.17 -4.23
CA TYR A 193 -7.89 7.86 -4.70
C TYR A 193 -6.88 8.96 -4.36
N ASP A 194 -7.27 10.21 -4.57
CA ASP A 194 -6.51 11.44 -4.31
C ASP A 194 -6.31 11.73 -2.82
N GLU A 195 -7.15 11.16 -1.96
CA GLU A 195 -7.01 11.23 -0.50
C GLU A 195 -6.13 10.08 0.03
N ARG A 196 -6.10 8.93 -0.65
CA ARG A 196 -5.25 7.80 -0.26
C ARG A 196 -3.80 7.93 -0.69
N TYR A 197 -3.55 8.55 -1.83
CA TYR A 197 -2.24 8.61 -2.45
C TYR A 197 -1.82 10.07 -2.63
N VAL A 198 -1.20 10.61 -1.59
CA VAL A 198 -0.64 11.96 -1.60
C VAL A 198 0.87 11.83 -1.76
N ILE A 199 1.29 11.68 -3.01
CA ILE A 199 2.68 11.44 -3.41
C ILE A 199 3.10 12.62 -4.28
N PRO A 200 3.98 13.53 -3.81
CA PRO A 200 4.47 14.62 -4.63
C PRO A 200 5.42 14.11 -5.72
N ALA A 201 5.80 15.00 -6.64
CA ALA A 201 6.80 14.66 -7.65
C ALA A 201 8.13 14.34 -6.96
N GLY A 202 8.77 13.24 -7.37
CA GLY A 202 10.16 13.03 -7.04
C GLY A 202 10.98 14.05 -7.81
N HIS A 203 11.53 15.05 -7.13
CA HIS A 203 12.37 16.11 -7.71
C HIS A 203 13.68 15.54 -8.27
N SER A 204 13.61 14.68 -9.29
CA SER A 204 14.76 14.02 -9.91
C SER A 204 15.71 15.02 -10.56
N GLU A 205 15.26 16.26 -10.83
CA GLU A 205 16.12 17.37 -11.24
C GLU A 205 17.17 17.72 -10.18
N GLN A 206 16.90 17.51 -8.89
CA GLN A 206 17.89 17.66 -7.82
C GLN A 206 18.80 16.43 -7.74
N ALA A 207 18.28 15.24 -8.05
CA ALA A 207 19.06 14.02 -8.15
C ALA A 207 20.08 14.08 -9.32
N HIS A 208 19.75 14.74 -10.44
CA HIS A 208 20.70 15.03 -11.52
C HIS A 208 21.94 15.83 -11.05
N SER A 209 21.83 16.63 -9.98
CA SER A 209 23.00 17.29 -9.37
C SER A 209 23.93 16.31 -8.61
N LEU A 210 23.42 15.15 -8.20
CA LEU A 210 24.19 14.03 -7.62
C LEU A 210 24.70 13.06 -8.69
N GLU A 211 24.06 12.99 -9.87
CA GLU A 211 24.53 12.20 -11.01
C GLU A 211 25.87 12.67 -11.59
N GLY A 212 26.34 13.87 -11.22
CA GLY A 212 27.72 14.32 -11.45
C GLY A 212 28.78 13.44 -10.78
N ILE A 213 28.37 12.53 -9.89
CA ILE A 213 29.23 11.53 -9.23
C ILE A 213 28.70 10.11 -9.56
N GLY A 214 28.80 9.72 -10.83
CA GLY A 214 28.94 8.30 -11.19
C GLY A 214 27.66 7.47 -11.38
N THR A 215 26.57 8.04 -11.86
CA THR A 215 25.40 7.29 -12.34
C THR A 215 25.20 7.48 -13.84
N ASP A 216 26.20 7.12 -14.63
CA ASP A 216 25.90 6.73 -16.00
C ASP A 216 25.34 5.30 -15.98
N CYS A 217 24.41 4.99 -16.88
CA CYS A 217 23.92 3.63 -17.02
C CYS A 217 25.14 2.72 -17.29
N PRO A 218 25.30 1.54 -16.66
CA PRO A 218 26.45 0.66 -16.91
C PRO A 218 26.62 0.23 -18.37
N LEU A 219 25.62 0.50 -19.20
CA LEU A 219 25.55 0.20 -20.63
C LEU A 219 25.77 1.43 -21.53
N ASN A 220 25.83 2.64 -20.97
CA ASN A 220 26.10 3.89 -21.69
C ASN A 220 27.60 4.17 -21.83
N ALA A 221 28.43 3.12 -21.92
CA ALA A 221 29.78 3.29 -22.41
C ALA A 221 29.77 3.37 -23.95
N GLU A 222 30.70 4.12 -24.54
CA GLU A 222 30.92 4.12 -25.97
C GLU A 222 31.22 2.68 -26.44
N GLY A 223 30.30 2.07 -27.22
CA GLY A 223 30.34 0.65 -27.60
C GLY A 223 29.59 -0.33 -26.69
N GLY A 224 28.72 0.15 -25.79
CA GLY A 224 27.90 -0.69 -24.91
C GLY A 224 26.83 -1.53 -25.63
N PRO A 225 26.22 -2.53 -24.96
CA PRO A 225 25.24 -3.42 -25.57
C PRO A 225 24.04 -2.65 -26.16
N GLY A 226 23.87 -2.73 -27.48
CA GLY A 226 22.83 -2.00 -28.23
C GLY A 226 23.29 -0.71 -28.92
N MET A 227 24.55 -0.28 -28.72
CA MET A 227 25.14 0.92 -29.33
C MET A 227 25.95 0.63 -30.61
N ASN A 228 26.08 -0.63 -31.00
CA ASN A 228 26.62 -0.98 -32.31
C ASN A 228 25.50 -0.85 -33.35
N GLU A 229 25.74 -0.07 -34.41
CA GLU A 229 24.89 -0.09 -35.60
C GLU A 229 24.68 -1.54 -36.03
N MET A 230 23.42 -1.98 -36.16
CA MET A 230 23.13 -3.31 -36.66
C MET A 230 23.80 -3.45 -38.04
N PRO A 231 24.68 -4.45 -38.25
CA PRO A 231 25.26 -4.64 -39.56
C PRO A 231 24.15 -5.08 -40.52
N ASP A 232 24.08 -4.41 -41.67
CA ASP A 232 23.18 -4.80 -42.76
C ASP A 232 23.34 -6.30 -43.05
N ILE A 233 22.23 -7.04 -42.96
CA ILE A 233 22.16 -8.50 -43.18
C ILE A 233 22.21 -8.81 -44.69
N ALA A 234 23.07 -8.11 -45.43
CA ALA A 234 23.19 -8.21 -46.87
C ALA A 234 24.67 -8.24 -47.28
N SER A 235 25.38 -9.31 -46.91
CA SER A 235 26.43 -9.99 -47.69
C SER A 235 27.19 -10.99 -46.80
N GLY A 236 27.16 -12.29 -47.14
CA GLY A 236 27.98 -13.32 -46.46
C GLY A 236 29.46 -13.27 -46.89
N PRO A 237 30.28 -14.32 -46.66
CA PRO A 237 30.03 -15.57 -45.90
C PRO A 237 31.12 -15.90 -44.83
N GLY A 238 30.70 -16.57 -43.75
CA GLY A 238 31.48 -17.59 -43.02
C GLY A 238 32.68 -17.18 -42.15
N PHE A 239 32.53 -17.29 -40.82
CA PHE A 239 33.41 -18.01 -39.86
C PHE A 239 32.82 -17.84 -38.45
N ALA A 240 32.06 -18.82 -37.94
CA ALA A 240 32.51 -19.91 -37.06
C ALA A 240 32.92 -19.46 -35.64
N GLY A 241 31.98 -19.63 -34.70
CA GLY A 241 32.23 -19.65 -33.25
C GLY A 241 31.49 -20.83 -32.63
N THR A 242 32.23 -21.89 -32.31
CA THR A 242 31.82 -22.99 -31.43
C THR A 242 31.57 -22.41 -30.03
N SER A 243 30.56 -22.80 -29.27
CA SER A 243 30.48 -24.07 -28.55
C SER A 243 29.10 -24.23 -27.91
N GLY A 244 28.67 -25.48 -27.76
CA GLY A 244 27.28 -25.86 -27.55
C GLY A 244 26.66 -25.47 -26.21
N VAL A 245 25.38 -25.09 -26.30
CA VAL A 245 24.34 -25.56 -25.39
C VAL A 245 23.21 -26.03 -26.29
N SER A 246 23.01 -27.34 -26.35
CA SER A 246 21.88 -27.96 -27.03
C SER A 246 20.59 -27.58 -26.30
N ASP A 247 19.69 -26.91 -27.02
CA ASP A 247 18.33 -26.59 -26.57
C ASP A 247 17.53 -27.90 -26.40
N PRO A 248 17.06 -28.25 -25.18
CA PRO A 248 16.35 -29.51 -24.93
C PRO A 248 14.92 -29.55 -25.51
N LEU A 249 14.48 -28.52 -26.24
CA LEU A 249 13.09 -28.41 -26.71
C LEU A 249 12.87 -28.87 -28.16
N ALA A 250 13.91 -29.32 -28.87
CA ALA A 250 13.80 -29.71 -30.28
C ALA A 250 13.28 -31.14 -30.53
N GLU A 251 13.20 -32.01 -29.51
CA GLU A 251 12.90 -33.46 -29.69
C GLU A 251 11.56 -33.93 -29.08
N ARG A 252 10.49 -33.15 -29.19
CA ARG A 252 9.12 -33.69 -29.00
C ARG A 252 8.18 -33.24 -30.11
N SER A 253 8.36 -33.83 -31.28
CA SER A 253 7.39 -33.76 -32.39
C SER A 253 7.21 -35.14 -33.02
N ALA A 254 6.65 -36.10 -32.29
CA ALA A 254 6.22 -37.39 -32.85
C ALA A 254 5.28 -38.13 -31.89
N ASP A 255 4.12 -37.54 -31.58
CA ASP A 255 2.85 -38.24 -31.34
C ASP A 255 1.87 -37.24 -30.72
N GLU A 256 0.82 -36.83 -31.44
CA GLU A 256 -0.39 -36.32 -30.78
C GLU A 256 -1.66 -36.50 -31.65
N PRO A 257 -2.82 -36.68 -31.00
CA PRO A 257 -4.06 -37.18 -31.60
C PRO A 257 -4.86 -36.10 -32.33
N ASP A 258 -5.92 -36.52 -33.02
CA ASP A 258 -6.79 -35.71 -33.88
C ASP A 258 -7.20 -34.34 -33.28
N ARG A 259 -6.62 -33.27 -33.84
CA ARG A 259 -6.84 -31.86 -33.49
C ARG A 259 -7.82 -31.17 -34.44
N SER A 260 -8.81 -31.90 -34.97
CA SER A 260 -9.87 -31.40 -35.85
C SER A 260 -10.66 -30.20 -35.28
N HIS A 261 -10.71 -30.05 -33.95
CA HIS A 261 -11.35 -28.95 -33.21
C HIS A 261 -10.52 -27.65 -33.13
N LEU A 262 -9.25 -27.65 -33.56
CA LEU A 262 -8.37 -26.47 -33.58
C LEU A 262 -8.34 -25.76 -34.94
N ARG A 263 -9.13 -26.21 -35.92
CA ARG A 263 -9.25 -25.54 -37.23
C ARG A 263 -9.71 -24.10 -37.04
N GLY A 264 -8.86 -23.15 -37.44
CA GLY A 264 -9.16 -21.71 -37.42
C GLY A 264 -8.60 -20.92 -36.23
N ARG A 265 -7.86 -21.54 -35.29
CA ARG A 265 -7.19 -20.83 -34.19
C ARG A 265 -5.69 -20.65 -34.45
N LEU A 266 -5.20 -19.44 -34.27
CA LEU A 266 -3.79 -19.07 -34.45
C LEU A 266 -3.01 -19.21 -33.13
N ASN A 267 -1.80 -19.79 -33.18
CA ASN A 267 -0.87 -19.75 -32.05
C ASN A 267 -0.08 -18.44 -32.05
N LEU A 268 -0.30 -17.60 -31.03
CA LEU A 268 0.31 -16.27 -30.89
C LEU A 268 1.81 -16.31 -30.57
N LEU A 269 2.33 -17.44 -30.06
CA LEU A 269 3.75 -17.57 -29.73
C LEU A 269 4.66 -17.54 -30.97
N ASN A 270 4.11 -17.81 -32.16
CA ASN A 270 4.85 -17.82 -33.42
C ASN A 270 4.56 -16.59 -34.31
N TRP A 271 3.84 -15.58 -33.81
CA TRP A 271 3.50 -14.40 -34.60
C TRP A 271 4.56 -13.30 -34.47
N ASN A 272 5.06 -12.83 -35.62
CA ASN A 272 6.14 -11.83 -35.71
C ASN A 272 5.68 -10.37 -35.58
N GLY A 273 4.44 -10.14 -35.13
CA GLY A 273 3.88 -8.81 -34.90
C GLY A 273 3.52 -7.99 -36.15
N LYS A 274 3.72 -8.52 -37.37
CA LYS A 274 3.37 -7.83 -38.62
C LYS A 274 2.16 -8.47 -39.30
N GLY A 275 1.26 -7.63 -39.82
CA GLY A 275 0.04 -8.03 -40.54
C GLY A 275 -1.09 -8.55 -39.63
N LYS A 276 -2.28 -8.81 -40.21
CA LYS A 276 -3.44 -9.36 -39.50
C LYS A 276 -3.54 -10.87 -39.78
N PRO A 277 -3.16 -11.75 -38.86
CA PRO A 277 -3.20 -13.19 -39.10
C PRO A 277 -4.64 -13.71 -39.22
N THR A 278 -4.87 -14.60 -40.18
CA THR A 278 -6.15 -15.29 -40.39
C THR A 278 -6.50 -16.17 -39.18
N GLY A 279 -7.70 -16.00 -38.62
CA GLY A 279 -8.15 -16.70 -37.41
C GLY A 279 -8.01 -15.93 -36.09
N LEU A 280 -7.51 -14.68 -36.11
CA LEU A 280 -7.50 -13.80 -34.93
C LEU A 280 -8.91 -13.24 -34.59
N PHE A 281 -9.78 -13.16 -35.59
CA PHE A 281 -11.18 -12.73 -35.45
C PHE A 281 -12.10 -13.72 -36.17
N PRO A 282 -13.33 -13.95 -35.66
CA PRO A 282 -14.30 -14.82 -36.32
C PRO A 282 -14.63 -14.28 -37.71
N THR A 283 -14.71 -15.15 -38.72
CA THR A 283 -15.26 -14.81 -40.03
C THR A 283 -16.78 -14.75 -39.95
N ALA A 284 -17.38 -13.71 -40.50
CA ALA A 284 -18.83 -13.52 -40.52
C ALA A 284 -19.48 -14.46 -41.55
N ASP A 285 -19.56 -15.75 -41.24
CA ASP A 285 -20.37 -16.72 -41.97
C ASP A 285 -21.25 -17.49 -40.98
N GLY A 286 -22.41 -16.91 -40.68
CA GLY A 286 -23.49 -17.48 -39.87
C GLY A 286 -24.75 -16.62 -40.00
N PRO A 287 -25.95 -17.21 -40.10
CA PRO A 287 -27.11 -16.55 -40.70
C PRO A 287 -27.61 -15.39 -39.85
N ALA A 288 -27.90 -14.26 -40.49
CA ALA A 288 -28.67 -13.18 -39.88
C ALA A 288 -30.08 -13.69 -39.55
N GLY A 289 -30.48 -13.65 -38.28
CA GLY A 289 -31.82 -14.07 -37.88
C GLY A 289 -32.19 -13.76 -36.43
N ALA A 290 -33.17 -12.86 -36.32
CA ALA A 290 -34.12 -12.59 -35.23
C ALA A 290 -33.61 -11.99 -33.91
#